data_AF-A0A820C7J4-F1
#
_entry.id   AF-A0A820C7J4-F1
#
_cell.length_a   1.000
_cell.length_b   1.000
_cell.length_c   1.000
_cell.angle_alpha   90.00
_cell.angle_beta   90.00
_cell.angle_gamma   90.00
#
_symmetry.space_group_name_H-M   'P 1'
#
loop_
_entity.id
_entity.type
_entity.pdbx_description
1 polymer ?
#
loop_
_entity_poly.entity_id
_entity_poly.type
_entity_poly.pdbx_seq_one_letter_code
_entity_poly.pdbx_strand_id
1 'polypeptide(L)'
;MVRKKSVLSKVKKRKKAYRRRQEVRPHVSRSWRTLILVIKAVKKFLNFRHNVESVSFSSRTLDRSKVDEILSNYGSSLNNTQLQVKCHDLIEVNGTLNDLAIIQDIIKKLTSNVCRLDSERKRQLQIRQNKKTSKAVLNNKKVERTINYFRDKYHNNIHFRENQKTRIKKKNSFKYRNDKKYREEVKAKKKKHIFNKYHSNTQFRERFKSKSKFHILTKYHTNSNFRDQYKLRMKSQVLKKYYTYNSIRLKMTQRALNWYRNNNTIMRQNSRRLYNQHRRILKKYTVRQSHQFAVIHRNLFMNNLNRFRQIIQEGPDYVCLSCRLALFRNQVVPFVEQKYIKQNMSDEIKKSIQTYFNYSSSSQSNWICKLCSDKIKKRQMPSRAVVNKLKLCDVPCELKKLNNLEKHLIALRLPFMKI
;
A
#
# COMPACT_ATOMS: atom_id res chain seq x y z
N MET A 1 54.81 16.24 -49.41
CA MET A 1 53.84 15.46 -48.61
C MET A 1 54.53 14.31 -47.86
N VAL A 2 54.80 14.46 -46.55
CA VAL A 2 55.45 13.41 -45.75
C VAL A 2 54.40 12.46 -45.20
N ARG A 3 54.26 11.26 -45.78
CA ARG A 3 53.33 10.20 -45.33
C ARG A 3 53.68 9.77 -43.89
N LYS A 4 52.85 10.17 -42.92
CA LYS A 4 52.93 9.71 -41.51
C LYS A 4 52.69 8.20 -41.47
N LYS A 5 53.75 7.41 -41.21
CA LYS A 5 53.65 5.96 -41.03
C LYS A 5 52.68 5.64 -39.88
N SER A 6 51.71 4.75 -40.13
CA SER A 6 50.68 4.37 -39.17
C SER A 6 51.29 3.79 -37.88
N VAL A 7 50.58 3.95 -36.76
CA VAL A 7 50.98 3.42 -35.45
C VAL A 7 51.31 1.92 -35.53
N LEU A 8 50.56 1.17 -36.36
CA LEU A 8 50.76 -0.26 -36.60
C LEU A 8 52.16 -0.59 -37.17
N SER A 9 52.66 0.23 -38.09
CA SER A 9 53.99 0.08 -38.70
C SER A 9 55.11 0.29 -37.68
N LYS A 10 54.95 1.26 -36.76
CA LYS A 10 55.90 1.49 -35.66
C LYS A 10 55.92 0.32 -34.67
N VAL A 11 54.77 -0.28 -34.38
CA VAL A 11 54.66 -1.45 -33.49
C VAL A 11 55.30 -2.70 -34.12
N LYS A 12 55.03 -2.99 -35.40
CA LYS A 12 55.68 -4.10 -36.11
C LYS A 12 57.21 -3.96 -36.16
N LYS A 13 57.73 -2.75 -36.40
CA LYS A 13 59.18 -2.49 -36.41
C LYS A 13 59.82 -2.72 -35.04
N ARG A 14 59.13 -2.35 -33.94
CA ARG A 14 59.59 -2.61 -32.56
C ARG A 14 59.58 -4.10 -32.21
N LYS A 15 58.54 -4.85 -32.59
CA LYS A 15 58.48 -6.31 -32.38
C LYS A 15 59.59 -7.05 -33.13
N LYS A 16 59.87 -6.67 -34.39
CA LYS A 16 60.95 -7.28 -35.20
C LYS A 16 62.35 -6.97 -34.62
N ALA A 17 62.57 -5.74 -34.13
CA ALA A 17 63.81 -5.37 -33.45
C ALA A 17 64.01 -6.12 -32.12
N TYR A 18 62.92 -6.43 -31.39
CA TYR A 18 62.99 -7.21 -30.16
C TYR A 18 63.37 -8.68 -30.43
N ARG A 19 62.77 -9.33 -31.44
CA ARG A 19 63.13 -10.70 -31.84
C ARG A 19 64.60 -10.81 -32.26
N ARG A 20 65.10 -9.89 -33.08
CA ARG A 20 66.53 -9.83 -33.47
C ARG A 20 67.48 -9.69 -32.27
N ARG A 21 67.05 -9.04 -31.17
CA ARG A 21 67.88 -8.94 -29.95
C ARG A 21 67.87 -10.21 -29.12
N GLN A 22 66.85 -11.06 -29.25
CA GLN A 22 66.81 -12.36 -28.59
C GLN A 22 67.64 -13.40 -29.34
N GLU A 23 67.67 -13.35 -30.68
CA GLU A 23 68.44 -14.29 -31.51
C GLU A 23 69.97 -14.08 -31.42
N VAL A 24 70.45 -12.88 -31.08
CA VAL A 24 71.89 -12.53 -31.06
C VAL A 24 72.57 -12.77 -29.70
N ARG A 25 72.00 -13.58 -28.80
CA ARG A 25 72.66 -13.97 -27.53
C ARG A 25 72.92 -15.47 -27.30
N PRO A 26 73.59 -16.22 -28.20
CA PRO A 26 74.07 -17.57 -27.85
C PRO A 26 75.51 -17.60 -27.30
N HIS A 27 76.33 -16.55 -27.45
CA HIS A 27 77.78 -16.70 -27.24
C HIS A 27 78.29 -16.50 -25.79
N VAL A 28 77.56 -15.80 -24.92
CA VAL A 28 78.05 -15.53 -23.55
C VAL A 28 77.78 -16.69 -22.58
N SER A 29 76.75 -17.51 -22.83
CA SER A 29 76.44 -18.69 -22.00
C SER A 29 77.40 -19.86 -22.26
N ARG A 30 78.01 -19.95 -23.45
CA ARG A 30 79.04 -20.95 -23.76
C ARG A 30 80.32 -20.71 -22.96
N SER A 31 80.80 -19.47 -22.86
CA SER A 31 82.00 -19.11 -22.08
C SER A 31 81.90 -19.48 -20.60
N TRP A 32 80.75 -19.23 -19.95
CA TRP A 32 80.53 -19.62 -18.55
C TRP A 32 80.43 -21.13 -18.35
N ARG A 33 79.81 -21.85 -19.29
CA ARG A 33 79.78 -23.33 -19.24
C ARG A 33 81.17 -23.93 -19.40
N THR A 34 81.98 -23.41 -20.32
CA THR A 34 83.37 -23.87 -20.50
C THR A 34 84.21 -23.58 -19.26
N LEU A 35 84.08 -22.41 -18.65
CA LEU A 35 84.79 -22.07 -17.40
C LEU A 35 84.37 -23.00 -16.24
N ILE A 36 83.07 -23.27 -16.08
CA ILE A 36 82.56 -24.19 -15.06
C ILE A 36 83.07 -25.63 -15.30
N LEU A 37 83.14 -26.07 -16.56
CA LEU A 37 83.67 -27.38 -16.91
C LEU A 37 85.18 -27.49 -16.62
N VAL A 38 85.96 -26.45 -16.91
CA VAL A 38 87.40 -26.38 -16.57
C VAL A 38 87.59 -26.41 -15.05
N ILE A 39 86.82 -25.63 -14.29
CA ILE A 39 86.88 -25.63 -12.82
C ILE A 39 86.51 -27.02 -12.25
N LYS A 40 85.48 -27.68 -12.81
CA LYS A 40 85.10 -29.03 -12.39
C LYS A 40 86.18 -30.06 -12.72
N ALA A 41 86.82 -29.97 -13.88
CA ALA A 41 87.90 -30.86 -14.29
C ALA A 41 89.13 -30.68 -13.39
N VAL A 42 89.53 -29.43 -13.10
CA VAL A 42 90.64 -29.12 -12.19
C VAL A 42 90.33 -29.60 -10.77
N LYS A 43 89.10 -29.39 -10.27
CA LYS A 43 88.69 -29.90 -8.95
C LYS A 43 88.71 -31.43 -8.89
N LYS A 44 88.29 -32.11 -9.96
CA LYS A 44 88.33 -33.57 -10.04
C LYS A 44 89.77 -34.09 -10.06
N PHE A 45 90.67 -33.41 -10.78
CA PHE A 45 92.10 -33.73 -10.81
C PHE A 45 92.78 -33.52 -9.45
N LEU A 46 92.51 -32.40 -8.78
CA LEU A 46 93.05 -32.11 -7.44
C LEU A 46 92.53 -33.09 -6.38
N ASN A 47 91.24 -33.45 -6.43
CA ASN A 47 90.68 -34.47 -5.53
C ASN A 47 91.26 -35.86 -5.78
N PHE A 48 91.56 -36.20 -7.04
CA PHE A 48 92.22 -37.46 -7.38
C PHE A 48 93.64 -37.52 -6.80
N ARG A 49 94.37 -36.40 -6.81
CA ARG A 49 95.72 -36.29 -6.21
C ARG A 49 95.69 -36.33 -4.68
N HIS A 50 94.73 -35.66 -4.04
CA HIS A 50 94.57 -35.68 -2.58
C HIS A 50 94.24 -37.09 -2.02
N ASN A 51 93.55 -37.93 -2.80
CA ASN A 51 93.29 -39.32 -2.45
C ASN A 51 94.52 -40.22 -2.62
N VAL A 52 95.51 -39.83 -3.43
CA VAL A 52 96.79 -40.55 -3.57
C VAL A 52 97.75 -40.19 -2.43
N GLU A 53 97.73 -38.93 -1.95
CA GLU A 53 98.60 -38.48 -0.85
C GLU A 53 98.04 -38.81 0.56
N SER A 54 96.73 -39.03 0.72
CA SER A 54 96.10 -39.38 2.02
C SER A 54 96.19 -40.87 2.41
N VAL A 55 96.77 -41.73 1.57
CA VAL A 55 97.10 -43.13 1.92
C VAL A 55 98.45 -43.24 2.63
N SER A 56 99.25 -42.17 2.68
CA SER A 56 100.59 -42.20 3.25
C SER A 56 100.84 -41.04 4.23
N PHE A 57 100.00 -40.87 5.26
CA PHE A 57 100.42 -40.37 6.57
C PHE A 57 99.21 -40.19 7.50
N SER A 58 99.06 -41.07 8.49
CA SER A 58 98.88 -40.68 9.90
C SER A 58 98.61 -41.92 10.74
N SER A 59 99.58 -42.26 11.60
CA SER A 59 99.47 -43.24 12.67
C SER A 59 99.54 -42.54 14.03
N ARG A 60 98.67 -42.99 14.94
CA ARG A 60 98.74 -43.01 16.41
C ARG A 60 98.69 -41.72 17.26
N THR A 61 97.91 -41.90 18.34
CA THR A 61 97.84 -41.24 19.66
C THR A 61 97.25 -39.82 19.71
N LEU A 62 96.02 -39.62 20.23
CA LEU A 62 95.63 -39.43 21.66
C LEU A 62 96.38 -38.22 22.27
N ASP A 63 95.75 -37.18 22.82
CA ASP A 63 94.87 -37.23 24.00
C ASP A 63 94.11 -35.90 24.31
N ARG A 64 93.01 -36.05 25.04
CA ARG A 64 92.24 -35.17 25.98
C ARG A 64 92.38 -33.63 25.98
N SER A 65 91.23 -32.96 25.84
CA SER A 65 90.47 -32.43 27.00
C SER A 65 89.04 -31.98 26.62
N LYS A 66 88.07 -32.20 27.55
CA LYS A 66 86.60 -31.93 27.54
C LYS A 66 85.71 -33.06 26.96
N VAL A 67 85.02 -33.95 27.71
CA VAL A 67 84.25 -33.88 28.99
C VAL A 67 83.12 -32.83 28.85
N ASP A 68 81.81 -33.12 28.78
CA ASP A 68 80.92 -34.28 28.98
C ASP A 68 79.71 -34.11 27.99
N GLU A 69 78.84 -35.06 27.65
CA GLU A 69 77.87 -35.74 28.53
C GLU A 69 77.03 -36.78 27.72
N ILE A 70 76.65 -37.89 28.38
CA ILE A 70 75.46 -38.76 28.15
C ILE A 70 75.58 -40.08 27.35
N LEU A 71 75.51 -41.18 28.14
CA LEU A 71 74.91 -42.53 27.96
C LEU A 71 75.67 -43.56 27.11
N SER A 72 76.44 -44.49 27.70
CA SER A 72 76.07 -45.70 28.47
C SER A 72 75.74 -46.95 27.64
N ASN A 73 76.55 -47.98 27.90
CA ASN A 73 76.23 -49.41 27.95
C ASN A 73 76.32 -50.27 26.68
N TYR A 74 76.92 -51.44 26.94
CA TYR A 74 77.17 -52.62 26.09
C TYR A 74 78.35 -52.45 25.12
N GLY A 75 79.38 -53.29 25.12
CA GLY A 75 79.53 -54.63 25.68
C GLY A 75 80.19 -55.50 24.60
N SER A 76 81.42 -55.95 24.89
CA SER A 76 82.00 -57.23 24.46
C SER A 76 82.12 -57.56 22.97
N SER A 77 83.35 -57.72 22.47
CA SER A 77 83.89 -58.98 21.92
C SER A 77 85.00 -58.74 20.87
N LEU A 78 86.22 -59.09 21.27
CA LEU A 78 87.18 -59.97 20.58
C LEU A 78 86.84 -60.36 19.11
N ASN A 79 87.71 -60.03 18.15
CA ASN A 79 88.81 -60.90 17.71
C ASN A 79 89.62 -60.32 16.53
N ASN A 80 90.94 -60.53 16.64
CA ASN A 80 91.94 -60.38 15.59
C ASN A 80 91.75 -61.40 14.46
N THR A 81 92.07 -61.01 13.22
CA THR A 81 92.98 -61.82 12.38
C THR A 81 93.69 -60.96 11.34
N GLN A 82 95.00 -61.14 11.30
CA GLN A 82 95.95 -60.61 10.32
C GLN A 82 95.67 -61.17 8.92
N LEU A 83 96.00 -60.39 7.89
CA LEU A 83 96.64 -60.92 6.69
C LEU A 83 97.40 -59.81 5.97
N GLN A 84 98.72 -59.97 5.96
CA GLN A 84 99.66 -59.21 5.14
C GLN A 84 99.50 -59.59 3.66
N VAL A 85 99.56 -58.60 2.77
CA VAL A 85 100.02 -58.79 1.38
C VAL A 85 100.92 -57.61 1.02
N LYS A 86 102.18 -57.92 0.68
CA LYS A 86 103.17 -57.04 0.04
C LYS A 86 102.89 -56.95 -1.47
N CYS A 87 103.12 -55.77 -2.06
CA CYS A 87 103.77 -55.53 -3.38
C CYS A 87 103.69 -54.02 -3.69
N HIS A 88 104.83 -53.30 -3.79
CA HIS A 88 105.61 -53.06 -5.03
C HIS A 88 104.81 -52.30 -6.10
N ASP A 89 105.01 -50.98 -6.25
CA ASP A 89 106.00 -50.40 -7.18
C ASP A 89 105.89 -48.87 -7.29
N LEU A 90 107.07 -48.25 -7.38
CA LEU A 90 107.33 -46.83 -7.55
C LEU A 90 107.06 -46.40 -9.00
N ILE A 91 106.35 -45.28 -9.20
CA ILE A 91 106.41 -44.51 -10.44
C ILE A 91 106.81 -43.07 -10.07
N GLU A 92 107.97 -42.65 -10.58
CA GLU A 92 108.52 -41.31 -10.50
C GLU A 92 107.60 -40.29 -11.20
N VAL A 93 107.28 -39.17 -10.54
CA VAL A 93 106.52 -38.05 -11.13
C VAL A 93 107.19 -36.71 -10.80
N ASN A 94 108.41 -36.49 -11.31
CA ASN A 94 109.12 -35.20 -11.21
C ASN A 94 108.90 -34.26 -12.41
N GLY A 95 108.02 -34.61 -13.36
CA GLY A 95 107.69 -33.76 -14.52
C GLY A 95 106.52 -32.77 -14.36
N THR A 96 105.78 -32.77 -13.23
CA THR A 96 104.44 -32.15 -13.16
C THR A 96 104.34 -30.80 -12.42
N LEU A 97 105.46 -30.24 -11.94
CA LEU A 97 105.45 -29.01 -11.12
C LEU A 97 105.49 -27.70 -11.94
N ASN A 98 106.12 -27.68 -13.12
CA ASN A 98 106.16 -26.47 -13.98
C ASN A 98 104.82 -26.18 -14.67
N ASP A 99 104.09 -27.21 -15.08
CA ASP A 99 102.77 -27.05 -15.71
C ASP A 99 101.72 -26.51 -14.74
N LEU A 100 101.84 -26.82 -13.44
CA LEU A 100 100.96 -26.29 -12.40
C LEU A 100 101.14 -24.79 -12.17
N ALA A 101 102.36 -24.28 -12.27
CA ALA A 101 102.65 -22.84 -12.13
C ALA A 101 102.06 -22.03 -13.29
N ILE A 102 102.17 -22.55 -14.52
CA ILE A 102 101.59 -21.93 -15.72
C ILE A 102 100.06 -21.95 -15.65
N ILE A 103 99.46 -23.07 -15.22
CA ILE A 103 98.01 -23.18 -15.03
C ILE A 103 97.53 -22.21 -13.94
N GLN A 104 98.26 -22.06 -12.83
CA GLN A 104 97.92 -21.08 -11.78
C GLN A 104 97.96 -19.65 -12.31
N ASP A 105 98.95 -19.27 -13.12
CA ASP A 105 99.03 -17.92 -13.69
C ASP A 105 97.90 -17.65 -14.70
N ILE A 106 97.57 -18.64 -15.54
CA ILE A 106 96.43 -18.56 -16.46
C ILE A 106 95.12 -18.41 -15.68
N ILE A 107 94.92 -19.18 -14.60
CA ILE A 107 93.74 -19.08 -13.75
C ILE A 107 93.68 -17.71 -13.06
N LYS A 108 94.80 -17.19 -12.55
CA LYS A 108 94.89 -15.83 -11.94
C LYS A 108 94.56 -14.73 -12.96
N LYS A 109 95.08 -14.82 -14.18
CA LYS A 109 94.78 -13.87 -15.27
C LYS A 109 93.32 -13.95 -15.71
N LEU A 110 92.75 -15.15 -15.84
CA LEU A 110 91.36 -15.34 -16.20
C LEU A 110 90.41 -14.85 -15.11
N THR A 111 90.67 -15.20 -13.84
CA THR A 111 89.88 -14.73 -12.70
C THR A 111 89.97 -13.21 -12.56
N SER A 112 91.15 -12.61 -12.68
CA SER A 112 91.33 -11.16 -12.68
C SER A 112 90.54 -10.48 -13.82
N ASN A 113 90.60 -11.00 -15.05
CA ASN A 113 89.83 -10.47 -16.17
C ASN A 113 88.32 -10.63 -15.99
N VAL A 114 87.84 -11.76 -15.47
CA VAL A 114 86.42 -11.98 -15.18
C VAL A 114 85.93 -11.02 -14.08
N CYS A 115 86.72 -10.85 -13.01
CA CYS A 115 86.42 -9.90 -11.94
C CYS A 115 86.42 -8.44 -12.45
N ARG A 116 87.35 -8.09 -13.34
CA ARG A 116 87.40 -6.76 -13.99
C ARG A 116 86.19 -6.51 -14.90
N LEU A 117 85.80 -7.50 -15.70
CA LEU A 117 84.62 -7.39 -16.57
C LEU A 117 83.31 -7.36 -15.77
N ASP A 118 83.21 -8.09 -14.67
CA ASP A 118 82.03 -8.05 -13.80
C ASP A 118 81.93 -6.72 -13.04
N SER A 119 83.04 -6.18 -12.55
CA SER A 119 83.07 -4.86 -11.90
C SER A 119 82.73 -3.73 -12.88
N GLU A 120 83.25 -3.76 -14.11
CA GLU A 120 82.85 -2.82 -15.17
C GLU A 120 81.37 -2.96 -15.54
N ARG A 121 80.85 -4.19 -15.61
CA ARG A 121 79.43 -4.43 -15.89
C ARG A 121 78.53 -3.90 -14.78
N LYS A 122 78.89 -4.12 -13.51
CA LYS A 122 78.18 -3.57 -12.34
C LYS A 122 78.22 -2.04 -12.36
N ARG A 123 79.38 -1.43 -12.62
CA ARG A 123 79.53 0.02 -12.79
C ARG A 123 78.64 0.58 -13.90
N GLN A 124 78.59 -0.08 -15.07
CA GLN A 124 77.72 0.32 -16.19
C GLN A 124 76.23 0.17 -15.88
N LEU A 125 75.84 -0.86 -15.13
CA LEU A 125 74.45 -1.02 -14.67
C LEU A 125 74.04 0.09 -13.70
N GLN A 126 74.92 0.44 -12.76
CA GLN A 126 74.69 1.51 -11.80
C GLN A 126 74.59 2.87 -12.49
N ILE A 127 75.46 3.16 -13.47
CA ILE A 127 75.35 4.36 -14.33
C ILE A 127 74.01 4.40 -15.07
N ARG A 128 73.54 3.27 -15.62
CA ARG A 128 72.24 3.20 -16.32
C ARG A 128 71.06 3.38 -15.36
N GLN A 129 71.12 2.84 -14.15
CA GLN A 129 70.11 3.05 -13.12
C GLN A 129 70.07 4.52 -12.68
N ASN A 130 71.22 5.13 -12.42
CA ASN A 130 71.33 6.55 -12.04
C ASN A 130 70.83 7.49 -13.15
N LYS A 131 71.09 7.18 -14.43
CA LYS A 131 70.52 7.95 -15.55
C LYS A 131 69.00 7.79 -15.66
N LYS A 132 68.44 6.61 -15.34
CA LYS A 132 66.99 6.39 -15.33
C LYS A 132 66.31 7.12 -14.18
N THR A 133 66.86 7.06 -12.97
CA THR A 133 66.32 7.77 -11.79
C THR A 133 66.40 9.28 -11.99
N SER A 134 67.54 9.80 -12.46
CA SER A 134 67.69 11.24 -12.77
C SER A 134 66.69 11.72 -13.83
N LYS A 135 66.44 10.94 -14.89
CA LYS A 135 65.42 11.27 -15.91
C LYS A 135 63.99 11.22 -15.35
N ALA A 136 63.70 10.29 -14.45
CA ALA A 136 62.40 10.23 -13.77
C ALA A 136 62.18 11.42 -12.83
N VAL A 137 63.21 11.79 -12.06
CA VAL A 137 63.20 12.98 -11.18
C VAL A 137 62.98 14.25 -11.98
N LEU A 138 63.66 14.41 -13.12
CA LEU A 138 63.49 15.58 -14.00
C LEU A 138 62.06 15.66 -14.59
N ASN A 139 61.49 14.52 -14.97
CA ASN A 139 60.11 14.46 -15.46
C ASN A 139 59.09 14.79 -14.35
N ASN A 140 59.30 14.29 -13.13
CA ASN A 140 58.44 14.63 -11.99
C ASN A 140 58.50 16.13 -11.67
N LYS A 141 59.70 16.72 -11.63
CA LYS A 141 59.87 18.18 -11.46
C LYS A 141 59.16 18.99 -12.55
N LYS A 142 59.18 18.54 -13.81
CA LYS A 142 58.43 19.19 -14.89
C LYS A 142 56.92 19.11 -14.70
N VAL A 143 56.40 17.94 -14.34
CA VAL A 143 54.96 17.75 -14.05
C VAL A 143 54.52 18.63 -12.89
N GLU A 144 55.32 18.68 -11.82
CA GLU A 144 55.05 19.49 -10.64
C GLU A 144 55.02 20.99 -10.95
N ARG A 145 56.00 21.50 -11.72
CA ARG A 145 55.97 22.88 -12.23
C ARG A 145 54.71 23.18 -13.04
N THR A 146 54.26 22.22 -13.84
CA THR A 146 53.05 22.38 -14.66
C THR A 146 51.79 22.41 -13.77
N ILE A 147 51.72 21.54 -12.76
CA ILE A 147 50.62 21.52 -11.78
C ILE A 147 50.58 22.83 -10.98
N ASN A 148 51.74 23.31 -10.52
CA ASN A 148 51.84 24.56 -9.77
C ASN A 148 51.42 25.75 -10.65
N TYR A 149 51.89 25.82 -11.90
CA TYR A 149 51.41 26.82 -12.85
C TYR A 149 49.88 26.80 -13.03
N PHE A 150 49.28 25.62 -13.19
CA PHE A 150 47.81 25.50 -13.29
C PHE A 150 47.10 25.92 -12.01
N ARG A 151 47.68 25.62 -10.83
CA ARG A 151 47.16 25.99 -9.52
C ARG A 151 47.22 27.50 -9.33
N ASP A 152 48.37 28.12 -9.59
CA ASP A 152 48.58 29.56 -9.50
C ASP A 152 47.68 30.32 -10.48
N LYS A 153 47.59 29.83 -11.72
CA LYS A 153 46.69 30.41 -12.74
C LYS A 153 45.22 30.28 -12.34
N TYR A 154 44.83 29.19 -11.66
CA TYR A 154 43.45 29.03 -11.17
C TYR A 154 43.14 29.96 -9.99
N HIS A 155 44.12 30.25 -9.13
CA HIS A 155 43.94 31.17 -8.01
C HIS A 155 43.93 32.63 -8.47
N ASN A 156 44.89 33.03 -9.31
CA ASN A 156 45.15 34.43 -9.62
C ASN A 156 44.37 34.93 -10.83
N ASN A 157 43.98 34.06 -11.76
CA ASN A 157 43.23 34.46 -12.96
C ASN A 157 41.75 34.09 -12.86
N ILE A 158 40.92 35.07 -12.51
CA ILE A 158 39.47 34.93 -12.35
C ILE A 158 38.82 34.37 -13.63
N HIS A 159 39.19 34.89 -14.80
CA HIS A 159 38.61 34.48 -16.08
C HIS A 159 38.94 33.01 -16.41
N PHE A 160 40.19 32.59 -16.17
CA PHE A 160 40.61 31.20 -16.32
C PHE A 160 39.85 30.27 -15.35
N ARG A 161 39.69 30.71 -14.09
CA ARG A 161 38.93 29.98 -13.06
C ARG A 161 37.47 29.78 -13.48
N GLU A 162 36.79 30.83 -13.93
CA GLU A 162 35.41 30.75 -14.37
C GLU A 162 35.26 29.89 -15.64
N ASN A 163 36.15 30.02 -16.62
CA ASN A 163 36.14 29.17 -17.81
C ASN A 163 36.38 27.68 -17.50
N GLN A 164 37.25 27.37 -16.54
CA GLN A 164 37.41 25.98 -16.08
C GLN A 164 36.16 25.47 -15.36
N LYS A 165 35.55 26.29 -14.49
CA LYS A 165 34.28 25.93 -13.82
C LYS A 165 33.16 25.68 -14.84
N THR A 166 32.98 26.53 -15.84
CA THR A 166 31.94 26.37 -16.87
C THR A 166 32.18 25.12 -17.70
N ARG A 167 33.42 24.86 -18.11
CA ARG A 167 33.81 23.64 -18.85
C ARG A 167 33.54 22.37 -18.04
N ILE A 168 33.91 22.33 -16.76
CA ILE A 168 33.64 21.19 -15.87
C ILE A 168 32.12 21.01 -15.66
N LYS A 169 31.38 22.10 -15.44
CA LYS A 169 29.90 22.07 -15.32
C LYS A 169 29.26 21.49 -16.58
N LYS A 170 29.65 21.94 -17.78
CA LYS A 170 29.14 21.43 -19.07
C LYS A 170 29.44 19.94 -19.22
N LYS A 171 30.68 19.51 -18.96
CA LYS A 171 31.09 18.10 -19.02
C LYS A 171 30.31 17.22 -18.04
N ASN A 172 30.16 17.66 -16.79
CA ASN A 172 29.43 16.93 -15.77
C ASN A 172 27.93 16.88 -16.05
N SER A 173 27.36 17.96 -16.59
CA SER A 173 25.96 18.00 -17.04
C SER A 173 25.72 17.00 -18.17
N PHE A 174 26.60 16.99 -19.18
CA PHE A 174 26.56 16.02 -20.27
C PHE A 174 26.66 14.58 -19.77
N LYS A 175 27.61 14.30 -18.88
CA LYS A 175 27.74 12.97 -18.23
C LYS A 175 26.49 12.60 -17.43
N TYR A 176 25.95 13.52 -16.63
CA TYR A 176 24.74 13.25 -15.84
C TYR A 176 23.51 12.97 -16.71
N ARG A 177 23.42 13.60 -17.88
CA ARG A 177 22.36 13.35 -18.87
C ARG A 177 22.54 12.01 -19.58
N ASN A 178 23.75 11.62 -19.97
CA ASN A 178 23.95 10.48 -20.88
C ASN A 178 24.41 9.19 -20.19
N ASP A 179 25.05 9.27 -19.03
CA ASP A 179 25.58 8.12 -18.29
C ASP A 179 24.69 7.82 -17.07
N LYS A 180 23.90 6.73 -17.16
CA LYS A 180 23.00 6.28 -16.09
C LYS A 180 23.77 5.93 -14.81
N LYS A 181 24.91 5.25 -14.92
CA LYS A 181 25.73 4.81 -13.78
C LYS A 181 26.28 6.02 -13.03
N TYR A 182 26.84 6.98 -13.77
CA TYR A 182 27.31 8.23 -13.19
C TYR A 182 26.16 9.02 -12.52
N ARG A 183 24.98 9.08 -13.14
CA ARG A 183 23.79 9.74 -12.58
C ARG A 183 23.37 9.12 -11.25
N GLU A 184 23.32 7.80 -11.18
CA GLU A 184 22.95 7.07 -9.96
C GLU A 184 23.99 7.25 -8.85
N GLU A 185 25.28 7.20 -9.19
CA GLU A 185 26.37 7.44 -8.23
C GLU A 185 26.30 8.86 -7.64
N VAL A 186 26.08 9.87 -8.47
CA VAL A 186 25.93 11.27 -8.03
C VAL A 186 24.70 11.44 -7.12
N LYS A 187 23.57 10.81 -7.46
CA LYS A 187 22.37 10.80 -6.61
C LYS A 187 22.64 10.14 -5.26
N ALA A 188 23.33 9.00 -5.26
CA ALA A 188 23.68 8.27 -4.05
C ALA A 188 24.61 9.08 -3.14
N LYS A 189 25.66 9.69 -3.70
CA LYS A 189 26.58 10.58 -2.96
C LYS A 189 25.84 11.77 -2.35
N LYS A 190 24.96 12.42 -3.13
CA LYS A 190 24.15 13.55 -2.63
C LYS A 190 23.20 13.11 -1.52
N LYS A 191 22.54 11.96 -1.66
CA LYS A 191 21.65 11.38 -0.64
C LYS A 191 22.41 11.09 0.65
N LYS A 192 23.60 10.47 0.57
CA LYS A 192 24.47 10.21 1.72
C LYS A 192 24.92 11.49 2.40
N HIS A 193 25.31 12.51 1.64
CA HIS A 193 25.69 13.81 2.19
C HIS A 193 24.54 14.49 2.93
N ILE A 194 23.34 14.54 2.32
CA ILE A 194 22.14 15.12 2.98
C ILE A 194 21.79 14.33 4.24
N PHE A 195 21.84 13.00 4.17
CA PHE A 195 21.58 12.13 5.32
C PHE A 195 22.54 12.44 6.48
N ASN A 196 23.85 12.46 6.21
CA ASN A 196 24.86 12.77 7.22
C ASN A 196 24.63 14.17 7.82
N LYS A 197 24.40 15.16 6.96
CA LYS A 197 24.16 16.55 7.38
C LYS A 197 22.89 16.70 8.20
N TYR A 198 21.84 15.93 7.90
CA TYR A 198 20.59 15.92 8.66
C TYR A 198 20.75 15.38 10.09
N HIS A 199 21.67 14.42 10.28
CA HIS A 199 21.93 13.85 11.60
C HIS A 199 22.93 14.68 12.41
N SER A 200 23.97 15.23 11.76
CA SER A 200 25.03 15.96 12.45
C SER A 200 24.71 17.43 12.73
N ASN A 201 23.84 18.07 11.94
CA ASN A 201 23.57 19.50 12.04
C ASN A 201 22.09 19.77 12.36
N THR A 202 21.82 20.23 13.59
CA THR A 202 20.48 20.54 14.10
C THR A 202 19.80 21.67 13.32
N GLN A 203 20.50 22.77 13.05
CA GLN A 203 19.96 23.91 12.31
C GLN A 203 19.56 23.52 10.87
N PHE A 204 20.39 22.72 10.19
CA PHE A 204 20.07 22.18 8.87
C PHE A 204 18.84 21.26 8.94
N ARG A 205 18.76 20.40 9.95
CA ARG A 205 17.63 19.48 10.17
C ARG A 205 16.31 20.23 10.32
N GLU A 206 16.28 21.28 11.12
CA GLU A 206 15.08 22.11 11.34
C GLU A 206 14.67 22.87 10.08
N ARG A 207 15.61 23.56 9.42
CA ARG A 207 15.35 24.23 8.14
C ARG A 207 14.82 23.26 7.09
N PHE A 208 15.38 22.05 7.02
CA PHE A 208 14.93 21.00 6.11
C PHE A 208 13.50 20.51 6.44
N LYS A 209 13.19 20.28 7.72
CA LYS A 209 11.83 19.92 8.17
C LYS A 209 10.82 21.00 7.80
N SER A 210 11.10 22.27 8.09
CA SER A 210 10.21 23.39 7.79
C SER A 210 9.97 23.53 6.29
N LYS A 211 11.03 23.47 5.46
CA LYS A 211 10.90 23.54 4.00
C LYS A 211 10.15 22.36 3.42
N SER A 212 10.39 21.15 3.94
CA SER A 212 9.66 19.95 3.52
C SER A 212 8.19 20.02 3.90
N LYS A 213 7.86 20.50 5.11
CA LYS A 213 6.48 20.68 5.57
C LYS A 213 5.74 21.68 4.69
N PHE A 214 6.35 22.83 4.42
CA PHE A 214 5.81 23.84 3.52
C PHE A 214 5.53 23.24 2.13
N HIS A 215 6.52 22.58 1.52
CA HIS A 215 6.33 21.97 0.19
C HIS A 215 5.18 20.95 0.15
N ILE A 216 5.08 20.07 1.17
CA ILE A 216 4.01 19.08 1.25
C ILE A 216 2.65 19.77 1.37
N LEU A 217 2.54 20.79 2.24
CA LEU A 217 1.30 21.56 2.41
C LEU A 217 0.90 22.27 1.13
N THR A 218 1.82 23.00 0.49
CA THR A 218 1.56 23.68 -0.79
C THR A 218 1.04 22.67 -1.81
N LYS A 219 1.71 21.53 -1.97
CA LYS A 219 1.31 20.50 -2.93
C LYS A 219 -0.03 19.83 -2.57
N TYR A 220 -0.32 19.67 -1.29
CA TYR A 220 -1.60 19.13 -0.81
C TYR A 220 -2.79 20.05 -1.15
N HIS A 221 -2.57 21.37 -1.13
CA HIS A 221 -3.61 22.33 -1.47
C HIS A 221 -3.75 22.58 -2.98
N THR A 222 -2.64 22.59 -3.72
CA THR A 222 -2.66 22.93 -5.16
C THR A 222 -2.91 21.73 -6.07
N ASN A 223 -2.62 20.51 -5.64
CA ASN A 223 -2.70 19.32 -6.49
C ASN A 223 -3.67 18.28 -5.89
N SER A 224 -4.84 18.14 -6.50
CA SER A 224 -5.89 17.19 -6.09
C SER A 224 -5.39 15.73 -6.10
N ASN A 225 -4.68 15.34 -7.16
CA ASN A 225 -4.17 13.97 -7.32
C ASN A 225 -3.16 13.61 -6.21
N PHE A 226 -2.26 14.54 -5.87
CA PHE A 226 -1.34 14.36 -4.74
C PHE A 226 -2.08 14.30 -3.41
N ARG A 227 -3.10 15.16 -3.22
CA ARG A 227 -3.94 15.18 -2.01
C ARG A 227 -4.61 13.84 -1.75
N ASP A 228 -5.19 13.23 -2.78
CA ASP A 228 -5.93 11.98 -2.64
C ASP A 228 -4.98 10.79 -2.42
N GLN A 229 -3.87 10.72 -3.17
CA GLN A 229 -2.80 9.73 -2.91
C GLN A 229 -2.20 9.87 -1.50
N TYR A 230 -2.02 11.10 -1.02
CA TYR A 230 -1.52 11.37 0.33
C TYR A 230 -2.53 10.88 1.39
N LYS A 231 -3.83 11.17 1.23
CA LYS A 231 -4.89 10.67 2.12
C LYS A 231 -4.91 9.14 2.18
N LEU A 232 -4.85 8.46 1.03
CA LEU A 232 -4.82 6.99 0.96
C LEU A 232 -3.60 6.42 1.69
N ARG A 233 -2.41 6.99 1.44
CA ARG A 233 -1.17 6.57 2.12
C ARG A 233 -1.25 6.78 3.62
N MET A 234 -1.74 7.93 4.07
CA MET A 234 -1.91 8.20 5.51
C MET A 234 -2.91 7.25 6.14
N LYS A 235 -4.05 6.98 5.51
CA LYS A 235 -5.05 6.01 5.97
C LYS A 235 -4.44 4.61 6.11
N SER A 236 -3.71 4.15 5.11
CA SER A 236 -3.01 2.86 5.15
C SER A 236 -1.98 2.77 6.28
N GLN A 237 -1.18 3.82 6.50
CA GLN A 237 -0.20 3.85 7.60
C GLN A 237 -0.87 3.82 8.98
N VAL A 238 -1.97 4.55 9.16
CA VAL A 238 -2.73 4.56 10.41
C VAL A 238 -3.35 3.19 10.66
N LEU A 239 -3.96 2.57 9.65
CA LEU A 239 -4.50 1.22 9.76
C LEU A 239 -3.43 0.20 10.09
N LYS A 240 -2.27 0.25 9.41
CA LYS A 240 -1.14 -0.63 9.74
C LYS A 240 -0.73 -0.48 11.19
N LYS A 241 -0.58 0.75 11.69
CA LYS A 241 -0.26 1.01 13.10
C LYS A 241 -1.33 0.51 14.07
N TYR A 242 -2.61 0.65 13.70
CA TYR A 242 -3.73 0.18 14.49
C TYR A 242 -3.71 -1.34 14.67
N TYR A 243 -3.44 -2.09 13.60
CA TYR A 243 -3.34 -3.55 13.66
C TYR A 243 -2.06 -4.06 14.32
N THR A 244 -0.94 -3.35 14.19
CA THR A 244 0.33 -3.79 14.78
C THR A 244 0.48 -3.45 16.27
N TYR A 245 -0.07 -2.33 16.73
CA TYR A 245 0.17 -1.84 18.10
C TYR A 245 -1.12 -1.78 18.93
N ASN A 246 -1.24 -2.68 19.91
CA ASN A 246 -2.39 -2.74 20.80
C ASN A 246 -2.64 -1.42 21.57
N SER A 247 -1.58 -0.71 21.95
CA SER A 247 -1.67 0.58 22.66
C SER A 247 -2.34 1.68 21.84
N ILE A 248 -2.14 1.69 20.52
CA ILE A 248 -2.80 2.65 19.61
C ILE A 248 -4.28 2.32 19.52
N ARG A 249 -4.62 1.04 19.37
CA ARG A 249 -6.00 0.56 19.34
C ARG A 249 -6.77 0.97 20.59
N LEU A 250 -6.22 0.68 21.78
CA LEU A 250 -6.82 1.07 23.06
C LEU A 250 -7.04 2.59 23.17
N LYS A 251 -6.03 3.41 22.80
CA LYS A 251 -6.17 4.88 22.80
C LYS A 251 -7.26 5.37 21.84
N MET A 252 -7.42 4.76 20.67
CA MET A 252 -8.47 5.13 19.73
C MET A 252 -9.86 4.72 20.24
N THR A 253 -10.00 3.52 20.81
CA THR A 253 -11.24 3.06 21.44
C THR A 253 -11.65 3.99 22.58
N GLN A 254 -10.71 4.37 23.46
CA GLN A 254 -10.99 5.28 24.57
C GLN A 254 -11.46 6.66 24.09
N ARG A 255 -10.84 7.20 23.03
CA ARG A 255 -11.28 8.47 22.43
C ARG A 255 -12.67 8.38 21.84
N ALA A 256 -12.99 7.29 21.15
CA ALA A 256 -14.33 7.05 20.62
C ALA A 256 -15.35 6.99 21.76
N LEU A 257 -15.08 6.21 22.82
CA LEU A 257 -15.95 6.13 24.00
C LEU A 257 -16.15 7.49 24.68
N ASN A 258 -15.09 8.29 24.86
CA ASN A 258 -15.21 9.63 25.42
C ASN A 258 -16.02 10.57 24.52
N TRP A 259 -15.82 10.51 23.19
CA TRP A 259 -16.63 11.27 22.24
C TRP A 259 -18.10 10.88 22.31
N TYR A 260 -18.41 9.57 22.40
CA TYR A 260 -19.78 9.11 22.60
C TYR A 260 -20.33 9.58 23.95
N ARG A 261 -19.60 9.47 25.05
CA ARG A 261 -20.07 9.95 26.37
C ARG A 261 -20.40 11.44 26.36
N ASN A 262 -19.59 12.26 25.69
CA ASN A 262 -19.74 13.72 25.71
C ASN A 262 -20.72 14.26 24.66
N ASN A 263 -20.78 13.69 23.46
CA ASN A 263 -21.68 14.17 22.40
C ASN A 263 -23.03 13.49 22.41
N ASN A 264 -23.12 12.24 22.87
CA ASN A 264 -24.40 11.53 22.95
C ASN A 264 -25.30 12.15 24.01
N THR A 265 -24.76 12.80 25.05
CA THR A 265 -25.57 13.56 26.02
C THR A 265 -26.20 14.80 25.39
N ILE A 266 -25.42 15.62 24.66
CA ILE A 266 -25.92 16.83 23.99
C ILE A 266 -26.93 16.48 22.89
N MET A 267 -26.61 15.51 22.03
CA MET A 267 -27.50 15.08 20.96
C MET A 267 -28.79 14.46 21.51
N ARG A 268 -28.69 13.58 22.52
CA ARG A 268 -29.86 12.96 23.16
C ARG A 268 -30.73 13.98 23.90
N GLN A 269 -30.13 14.98 24.55
CA GLN A 269 -30.87 16.08 25.17
C GLN A 269 -31.62 16.91 24.13
N ASN A 270 -30.98 17.24 23.01
CA ASN A 270 -31.62 18.01 21.94
C ASN A 270 -32.75 17.23 21.25
N SER A 271 -32.53 15.95 20.93
CA SER A 271 -33.58 15.06 20.41
C SER A 271 -34.75 14.92 21.38
N ARG A 272 -34.49 14.80 22.69
CA ARG A 272 -35.55 14.74 23.72
C ARG A 272 -36.34 16.05 23.80
N ARG A 273 -35.66 17.20 23.68
CA ARG A 273 -36.30 18.53 23.64
C ARG A 273 -37.22 18.67 22.42
N LEU A 274 -36.73 18.33 21.23
CA LEU A 274 -37.51 18.37 19.99
C LEU A 274 -38.72 17.43 20.04
N TYR A 275 -38.53 16.19 20.50
CA TYR A 275 -39.61 15.23 20.70
C TYR A 275 -40.70 15.79 21.65
N ASN A 276 -40.28 16.34 22.79
CA ASN A 276 -41.22 16.91 23.77
C ASN A 276 -41.97 18.12 23.21
N GLN A 277 -41.30 18.99 22.44
CA GLN A 277 -41.94 20.12 21.77
C GLN A 277 -42.99 19.64 20.76
N HIS A 278 -42.64 18.65 19.92
CA HIS A 278 -43.56 18.08 18.95
C HIS A 278 -44.77 17.41 19.63
N ARG A 279 -44.54 16.66 20.71
CA ARG A 279 -45.61 16.06 21.52
C ARG A 279 -46.57 17.10 22.09
N ARG A 280 -46.07 18.26 22.56
CA ARG A 280 -46.91 19.36 23.06
C ARG A 280 -47.77 19.96 21.95
N ILE A 281 -47.21 20.15 20.76
CA ILE A 281 -47.94 20.68 19.59
C ILE A 281 -49.05 19.71 19.19
N LEU A 282 -48.74 18.42 19.05
CA LEU A 282 -49.73 17.39 18.72
C LEU A 282 -50.84 17.30 19.77
N LYS A 283 -50.50 17.36 21.06
CA LYS A 283 -51.50 17.39 22.15
C LYS A 283 -52.41 18.61 22.04
N LYS A 284 -51.87 19.79 21.71
CA LYS A 284 -52.67 21.01 21.52
C LYS A 284 -53.60 20.91 20.31
N TYR A 285 -53.12 20.34 19.21
CA TYR A 285 -53.91 20.13 17.99
C TYR A 285 -55.07 19.15 18.23
N THR A 286 -54.77 17.99 18.81
CA THR A 286 -55.77 16.94 19.12
C THR A 286 -56.86 17.44 20.05
N VAL A 287 -56.52 18.16 21.13
CA VAL A 287 -57.51 18.77 22.03
C VAL A 287 -58.39 19.79 21.30
N ARG A 288 -57.81 20.64 20.45
CA ARG A 288 -58.58 21.62 19.65
C ARG A 288 -59.56 20.93 18.71
N GLN A 289 -59.11 19.89 18.00
CA GLN A 289 -59.95 19.14 17.06
C GLN A 289 -61.10 18.44 17.79
N SER A 290 -60.83 17.82 18.94
CA SER A 290 -61.87 17.21 19.78
C SER A 290 -62.90 18.23 20.25
N HIS A 291 -62.47 19.41 20.68
CA HIS A 291 -63.37 20.47 21.11
C HIS A 291 -64.23 20.98 19.95
N GLN A 292 -63.64 21.20 18.78
CA GLN A 292 -64.38 21.60 17.58
C GLN A 292 -65.44 20.56 17.20
N PHE A 293 -65.09 19.27 17.22
CA PHE A 293 -66.03 18.20 16.92
C PHE A 293 -67.18 18.16 17.93
N ALA A 294 -66.89 18.30 19.23
CA ALA A 294 -67.92 18.36 20.27
C ALA A 294 -68.87 19.55 20.08
N VAL A 295 -68.35 20.73 19.72
CA VAL A 295 -69.16 21.92 19.42
C VAL A 295 -70.05 21.69 18.20
N ILE A 296 -69.50 21.15 17.11
CA ILE A 296 -70.27 20.83 15.89
C ILE A 296 -71.40 19.84 16.21
N HIS A 297 -71.09 18.76 16.93
CA HIS A 297 -72.07 17.74 17.29
C HIS A 297 -73.18 18.31 18.17
N ARG A 298 -72.82 19.16 19.15
CA ARG A 298 -73.80 19.87 20.00
C ARG A 298 -74.71 20.76 19.17
N ASN A 299 -74.15 21.54 18.24
CA ASN A 299 -74.94 22.43 17.38
C ASN A 299 -75.89 21.63 16.47
N LEU A 300 -75.42 20.54 15.86
CA LEU A 300 -76.28 19.64 15.05
C LEU A 300 -77.41 19.04 15.89
N PHE A 301 -77.10 18.57 17.10
CA PHE A 301 -78.12 18.05 18.01
C PHE A 301 -79.16 19.11 18.37
N MET A 302 -78.73 20.30 18.77
CA MET A 302 -79.62 21.40 19.13
C MET A 302 -80.49 21.84 17.94
N ASN A 303 -79.91 21.92 16.74
CA ASN A 303 -80.65 22.25 15.51
C ASN A 303 -81.72 21.18 15.18
N ASN A 304 -81.36 19.90 15.27
CA ASN A 304 -82.31 18.80 15.04
C ASN A 304 -83.41 18.79 16.10
N LEU A 305 -83.07 19.07 17.36
CA LEU A 305 -84.02 19.14 18.46
C LEU A 305 -84.99 20.32 18.28
N ASN A 306 -84.49 21.50 17.87
CA ASN A 306 -85.33 22.66 17.57
C ASN A 306 -86.27 22.39 16.38
N ARG A 307 -85.76 21.76 15.32
CA ARG A 307 -86.59 21.35 14.17
C ARG A 307 -87.66 20.34 14.58
N PHE A 308 -87.31 19.37 15.43
CA PHE A 308 -88.27 18.42 15.97
C PHE A 308 -89.36 19.13 16.78
N ARG A 309 -88.99 20.07 17.67
CA ARG A 309 -89.93 20.88 18.45
C ARG A 309 -90.90 21.68 17.58
N GLN A 310 -90.42 22.26 16.48
CA GLN A 310 -91.27 22.98 15.52
C GLN A 310 -92.26 22.04 14.83
N ILE A 311 -91.82 20.83 14.43
CA ILE A 311 -92.69 19.84 13.77
C ILE A 311 -93.79 19.35 14.71
N ILE A 312 -93.47 19.09 15.99
CA ILE A 312 -94.46 18.58 16.94
C ILE A 312 -95.46 19.65 17.42
N GLN A 313 -95.12 20.94 17.27
CA GLN A 313 -95.98 22.06 17.66
C GLN A 313 -97.31 22.06 16.89
N GLU A 314 -97.29 21.65 15.60
CA GLU A 314 -98.47 21.58 14.74
C GLU A 314 -99.35 20.33 15.02
N GLY A 315 -98.93 19.42 15.90
CA GLY A 315 -99.67 18.18 16.17
C GLY A 315 -99.79 17.23 14.96
N PRO A 316 -100.26 15.99 15.18
CA PRO A 316 -100.50 15.04 14.10
C PRO A 316 -101.91 15.21 13.48
N ASP A 317 -102.30 16.41 13.06
CA ASP A 317 -103.68 16.69 12.62
C ASP A 317 -104.00 16.21 11.19
N TYR A 318 -103.01 15.64 10.49
CA TYR A 318 -103.15 15.25 9.09
C TYR A 318 -103.48 13.76 8.96
N VAL A 319 -104.76 13.44 8.73
CA VAL A 319 -105.22 12.07 8.60
C VAL A 319 -104.97 11.55 7.18
N CYS A 320 -104.26 10.43 7.06
CA CYS A 320 -104.06 9.78 5.76
C CYS A 320 -105.33 9.08 5.26
N LEU A 321 -105.78 9.37 4.03
CA LEU A 321 -106.96 8.72 3.44
C LEU A 321 -106.85 7.19 3.32
N SER A 322 -105.65 6.68 3.03
CA SER A 322 -105.41 5.24 2.81
C SER A 322 -105.30 4.45 4.12
N CYS A 323 -104.44 4.87 5.05
CA CYS A 323 -104.18 4.12 6.29
C CYS A 323 -104.87 4.68 7.53
N ARG A 324 -105.55 5.83 7.42
CA ARG A 324 -106.28 6.52 8.50
C ARG A 324 -105.47 6.90 9.73
N LEU A 325 -104.14 6.85 9.65
CA LEU A 325 -103.26 7.34 10.70
C LEU A 325 -103.23 8.87 10.70
N ALA A 326 -103.36 9.44 11.90
CA ALA A 326 -103.05 10.83 12.23
C ALA A 326 -101.53 11.04 12.16
N LEU A 327 -101.07 11.98 11.35
CA LEU A 327 -99.66 12.19 11.02
C LEU A 327 -99.30 13.68 11.03
N PHE A 328 -98.01 13.98 11.13
CA PHE A 328 -97.52 15.35 11.05
C PHE A 328 -97.51 15.88 9.61
N ARG A 329 -97.57 17.20 9.44
CA ARG A 329 -97.56 17.88 8.13
C ARG A 329 -96.44 17.44 7.20
N ASN A 330 -95.26 17.13 7.76
CA ASN A 330 -94.07 16.71 7.03
C ASN A 330 -94.11 15.24 6.56
N GLN A 331 -95.03 14.42 7.07
CA GLN A 331 -95.21 13.00 6.74
C GLN A 331 -96.28 12.79 5.66
N VAL A 332 -97.08 13.81 5.37
CA VAL A 332 -98.17 13.77 4.39
C VAL A 332 -97.89 14.61 3.15
N VAL A 333 -98.58 14.29 2.07
CA VAL A 333 -98.64 15.06 0.84
C VAL A 333 -100.11 15.22 0.42
N PRO A 334 -100.48 16.31 -0.28
CA PRO A 334 -101.84 16.48 -0.75
C PRO A 334 -102.19 15.36 -1.73
N PHE A 335 -103.36 14.77 -1.54
CA PHE A 335 -103.87 13.72 -2.41
C PHE A 335 -104.52 14.37 -3.65
N VAL A 336 -104.01 14.03 -4.83
CA VAL A 336 -104.53 14.47 -6.13
C VAL A 336 -104.72 13.24 -6.98
N GLU A 337 -105.97 12.90 -7.29
CA GLU A 337 -106.38 11.66 -7.97
C GLU A 337 -105.60 11.40 -9.26
N GLN A 338 -105.48 12.43 -10.10
CA GLN A 338 -104.77 12.40 -11.39
C GLN A 338 -103.31 11.93 -11.27
N LYS A 339 -102.67 12.11 -10.11
CA LYS A 339 -101.28 11.66 -9.88
C LYS A 339 -101.17 10.15 -9.64
N TYR A 340 -102.26 9.50 -9.27
CA TYR A 340 -102.26 8.10 -8.81
C TYR A 340 -103.02 7.16 -9.75
N ILE A 341 -104.03 7.64 -10.48
CA ILE A 341 -104.74 6.83 -11.47
C ILE A 341 -103.93 6.78 -12.78
N LYS A 342 -103.52 5.58 -13.19
CA LYS A 342 -102.85 5.31 -14.46
C LYS A 342 -103.52 4.13 -15.16
N GLN A 343 -103.50 4.09 -16.49
CA GLN A 343 -104.21 3.10 -17.31
C GLN A 343 -103.86 1.64 -16.95
N ASN A 344 -102.58 1.34 -16.65
CA ASN A 344 -102.07 -0.02 -16.37
C ASN A 344 -102.08 -0.41 -14.87
N MET A 345 -103.03 0.10 -14.09
CA MET A 345 -103.21 -0.28 -12.67
C MET A 345 -104.21 -1.43 -12.52
N SER A 346 -104.01 -2.32 -11.55
CA SER A 346 -104.99 -3.36 -11.20
C SER A 346 -106.32 -2.72 -10.75
N ASP A 347 -107.43 -3.33 -11.14
CA ASP A 347 -108.78 -2.83 -10.87
C ASP A 347 -109.09 -2.74 -9.38
N GLU A 348 -108.50 -3.61 -8.56
CA GLU A 348 -108.61 -3.55 -7.09
C GLU A 348 -108.00 -2.26 -6.52
N ILE A 349 -106.84 -1.85 -7.04
CA ILE A 349 -106.16 -0.63 -6.59
C ILE A 349 -106.94 0.59 -7.11
N LYS A 350 -107.40 0.58 -8.37
CA LYS A 350 -108.24 1.65 -8.92
C LYS A 350 -109.51 1.87 -8.09
N LYS A 351 -110.24 0.79 -7.77
CA LYS A 351 -111.44 0.82 -6.92
C LYS A 351 -111.15 1.34 -5.51
N SER A 352 -110.01 0.95 -4.92
CA SER A 352 -109.59 1.47 -3.61
C SER A 352 -109.29 2.97 -3.62
N ILE A 353 -108.66 3.48 -4.69
CA ILE A 353 -108.36 4.91 -4.88
C ILE A 353 -109.66 5.72 -5.00
N GLN A 354 -110.62 5.23 -5.78
CA GLN A 354 -111.96 5.84 -5.86
C GLN A 354 -112.70 5.82 -4.52
N THR A 355 -112.55 4.75 -3.73
CA THR A 355 -113.14 4.68 -2.38
C THR A 355 -112.57 5.77 -1.46
N TYR A 356 -111.27 6.06 -1.56
CA TYR A 356 -110.64 7.16 -0.81
C TYR A 356 -111.15 8.53 -1.25
N PHE A 357 -111.47 8.71 -2.53
CA PHE A 357 -111.99 9.95 -3.10
C PHE A 357 -113.43 10.22 -2.64
N ASN A 358 -114.32 9.22 -2.69
CA ASN A 358 -115.72 9.39 -2.26
C ASN A 358 -115.84 9.79 -0.79
N TYR A 359 -114.90 9.31 0.05
CA TYR A 359 -114.81 9.73 1.44
C TYR A 359 -114.31 11.19 1.57
N SER A 360 -113.40 11.59 0.69
CA SER A 360 -112.72 12.87 0.66
C SER A 360 -113.63 14.05 0.29
N SER A 361 -114.74 13.83 -0.42
CA SER A 361 -115.74 14.87 -0.72
C SER A 361 -116.42 15.46 0.52
N SER A 362 -116.30 14.80 1.69
CA SER A 362 -116.90 15.26 2.96
C SER A 362 -115.95 16.06 3.87
N SER A 363 -114.63 16.03 3.61
CA SER A 363 -113.60 16.61 4.49
C SER A 363 -112.72 17.61 3.76
N GLN A 364 -112.64 18.85 4.25
CA GLN A 364 -111.98 19.98 3.59
C GLN A 364 -110.45 19.87 3.42
N SER A 365 -109.78 18.78 3.80
CA SER A 365 -108.36 18.60 3.48
C SER A 365 -107.94 17.13 3.25
N ASN A 366 -107.50 16.83 2.03
CA ASN A 366 -107.24 15.48 1.54
C ASN A 366 -105.74 15.16 1.57
N TRP A 367 -105.33 14.37 2.57
CA TRP A 367 -103.92 14.04 2.79
C TRP A 367 -103.66 12.55 2.60
N ILE A 368 -102.49 12.23 2.03
CA ILE A 368 -101.98 10.87 1.98
C ILE A 368 -100.57 10.83 2.54
N CYS A 369 -100.26 9.85 3.38
CA CYS A 369 -98.91 9.71 3.91
C CYS A 369 -97.92 9.35 2.79
N LYS A 370 -96.67 9.82 2.91
CA LYS A 370 -95.62 9.58 1.91
C LYS A 370 -95.44 8.08 1.60
N LEU A 371 -95.52 7.21 2.61
CA LEU A 371 -95.41 5.76 2.44
C LEU A 371 -96.54 5.18 1.57
N CYS A 372 -97.80 5.55 1.85
CA CYS A 372 -98.94 5.10 1.05
C CYS A 372 -98.88 5.70 -0.37
N SER A 373 -98.51 6.99 -0.49
CA SER A 373 -98.28 7.65 -1.78
C SER A 373 -97.28 6.89 -2.64
N ASP A 374 -96.12 6.54 -2.07
CA ASP A 374 -95.04 5.85 -2.79
C ASP A 374 -95.45 4.43 -3.21
N LYS A 375 -96.18 3.71 -2.36
CA LYS A 375 -96.70 2.37 -2.70
C LYS A 375 -97.72 2.42 -3.83
N ILE A 376 -98.66 3.35 -3.79
CA ILE A 376 -99.67 3.53 -4.85
C ILE A 376 -99.00 3.95 -6.16
N LYS A 377 -98.02 4.87 -6.13
CA LYS A 377 -97.23 5.25 -7.32
C LYS A 377 -96.49 4.07 -7.94
N LYS A 378 -96.04 3.14 -7.10
CA LYS A 378 -95.40 1.86 -7.49
C LYS A 378 -96.39 0.78 -7.89
N ARG A 379 -97.69 1.10 -8.02
CA ARG A 379 -98.76 0.18 -8.40
C ARG A 379 -98.98 -0.98 -7.40
N GLN A 380 -98.67 -0.75 -6.13
CA GLN A 380 -98.84 -1.72 -5.05
C GLN A 380 -99.84 -1.20 -4.02
N MET A 381 -100.67 -2.08 -3.49
CA MET A 381 -101.55 -1.75 -2.37
C MET A 381 -100.70 -1.45 -1.11
N PRO A 382 -100.91 -0.30 -0.43
CA PRO A 382 -100.25 -0.08 0.85
C PRO A 382 -100.66 -1.14 1.88
N SER A 383 -99.68 -1.73 2.56
CA SER A 383 -99.95 -2.79 3.56
C SER A 383 -100.82 -2.32 4.72
N ARG A 384 -100.76 -1.03 5.07
CA ARG A 384 -101.55 -0.40 6.14
C ARG A 384 -102.86 0.20 5.61
N ALA A 385 -103.27 -0.08 4.39
CA ALA A 385 -104.50 0.45 3.83
C ALA A 385 -105.73 -0.16 4.53
N VAL A 386 -106.69 0.68 4.91
CA VAL A 386 -107.95 0.24 5.53
C VAL A 386 -108.78 -0.59 4.54
N VAL A 387 -108.76 -0.23 3.25
CA VAL A 387 -109.48 -0.98 2.20
C VAL A 387 -108.94 -2.40 2.04
N ASN A 388 -107.65 -2.63 2.35
CA ASN A 388 -107.06 -3.97 2.37
C ASN A 388 -107.28 -4.69 3.71
N LYS A 389 -108.19 -4.20 4.58
CA LYS A 389 -108.46 -4.73 5.93
C LYS A 389 -107.20 -4.90 6.79
N LEU A 390 -106.19 -4.03 6.58
CA LEU A 390 -104.86 -4.14 7.22
C LEU A 390 -104.17 -5.50 7.00
N LYS A 391 -104.49 -6.20 5.90
CA LYS A 391 -103.90 -7.49 5.57
C LYS A 391 -102.38 -7.34 5.44
N LEU A 392 -101.66 -8.01 6.34
CA LEU A 392 -100.21 -8.12 6.28
C LEU A 392 -99.84 -9.10 5.16
N CYS A 393 -98.69 -8.86 4.53
CA CYS A 393 -98.12 -9.89 3.66
C CYS A 393 -97.80 -11.13 4.49
N ASP A 394 -97.98 -12.31 3.90
CA ASP A 394 -97.59 -13.55 4.56
C ASP A 394 -96.10 -13.51 4.91
N VAL A 395 -95.77 -14.03 6.10
CA VAL A 395 -94.38 -14.13 6.53
C VAL A 395 -93.65 -15.04 5.54
N PRO A 396 -92.56 -14.57 4.90
CA PRO A 396 -91.75 -15.39 3.99
C PRO A 396 -91.35 -16.71 4.65
N CYS A 397 -91.33 -17.80 3.90
CA CYS A 397 -91.09 -19.15 4.44
C CYS A 397 -89.72 -19.27 5.15
N GLU A 398 -88.75 -18.48 4.70
CA GLU A 398 -87.41 -18.34 5.27
C GLU A 398 -87.47 -17.76 6.69
N LEU A 399 -88.33 -16.78 6.93
CA LEU A 399 -88.49 -16.12 8.22
C LEU A 399 -89.37 -16.91 9.21
N LYS A 400 -90.20 -17.83 8.71
CA LYS A 400 -91.00 -18.72 9.57
C LYS A 400 -90.12 -19.68 10.39
N LYS A 401 -88.96 -20.08 9.84
CA LYS A 401 -88.03 -21.04 10.45
C LYS A 401 -87.17 -20.46 11.58
N LEU A 402 -87.15 -19.13 11.74
CA LEU A 402 -86.30 -18.47 12.74
C LEU A 402 -86.82 -18.66 14.16
N ASN A 403 -85.90 -18.86 15.10
CA ASN A 403 -86.14 -18.82 16.54
C ASN A 403 -86.54 -17.41 16.99
N ASN A 404 -87.28 -17.29 18.10
CA ASN A 404 -87.61 -16.04 18.77
C ASN A 404 -86.39 -15.12 18.99
N LEU A 405 -85.21 -15.65 19.32
CA LEU A 405 -84.00 -14.84 19.50
C LEU A 405 -83.51 -14.24 18.18
N GLU A 406 -83.47 -15.05 17.13
CA GLU A 406 -83.07 -14.62 15.79
C GLU A 406 -84.04 -13.59 15.22
N LYS A 407 -85.36 -13.82 15.43
CA LYS A 407 -86.41 -12.86 15.09
C LYS A 407 -86.20 -11.50 15.76
N HIS A 408 -85.75 -11.48 17.02
CA HIS A 408 -85.41 -10.22 17.70
C HIS A 408 -84.17 -9.55 17.12
N LEU A 409 -83.12 -10.31 16.77
CA LEU A 409 -81.90 -9.75 16.19
C LEU A 409 -82.14 -9.08 14.82
N ILE A 410 -83.08 -9.60 14.03
CA ILE A 410 -83.42 -9.03 12.72
C ILE A 410 -84.60 -8.04 12.76
N ALA A 411 -85.24 -7.85 13.91
CA ALA A 411 -86.38 -6.95 14.02
C ALA A 411 -85.93 -5.49 13.83
N LEU A 412 -86.56 -4.79 12.89
CA LEU A 412 -86.31 -3.36 12.64
C LEU A 412 -86.62 -2.47 13.86
N ARG A 413 -87.52 -2.95 14.74
CA ARG A 413 -87.92 -2.29 15.98
C ARG A 413 -87.88 -3.32 17.08
N LEU A 414 -86.94 -3.15 18.01
CA LEU A 414 -86.94 -3.94 19.24
C LEU A 414 -88.11 -3.46 20.11
N PRO A 415 -89.04 -4.34 20.51
CA PRO A 415 -90.01 -3.98 21.53
C PRO A 415 -89.23 -3.77 22.84
N PHE A 416 -88.95 -2.52 23.19
CA PHE A 416 -88.52 -2.15 24.53
C PHE A 416 -89.73 -2.21 25.46
N MET A 417 -90.31 -3.40 25.66
CA MET A 417 -91.16 -3.62 26.82
C MET A 417 -90.24 -3.88 28.00
N LYS A 418 -90.48 -3.14 29.08
CA LYS A 418 -89.85 -3.33 30.38
C LYS A 418 -90.23 -4.75 30.84
N ILE A 419 -89.22 -5.61 31.09
CA ILE A 419 -89.41 -6.88 31.80
C ILE A 419 -89.75 -6.54 33.25
#